data_AF-A0A938TCS9-F1
#
_entry.id   AF-A0A938TCS9-F1
#
_cell.length_a   1.000
_cell.length_b   1.000
_cell.length_c   1.000
_cell.angle_alpha   90.00
_cell.angle_beta   90.00
_cell.angle_gamma   90.00
#
_symmetry.space_group_name_H-M   'P 1'
#
loop_
_entity.id
_entity.type
_entity.pdbx_description
1 polymer ?
#
loop_
_entity_poly.entity_id
_entity_poly.type
_entity_poly.pdbx_seq_one_letter_code
_entity_poly.pdbx_strand_id
1 'polypeptide(L)'
;MKLLYIKYLLIVLLQILVFSCKPYNLDEKQLSGYTICLGEFQSFDEADVYKSKMDFDLWRDMKIVNVETKKFLLLYHSFNSSFEAGKKAFELYSKSTIYNYKIFKEKEYVRDDFANTFFVAKYQGRASVYNYNLISKKTSLVWSRWGRKVITLNHAPNYNSAFFTTALGYGRKGSFPYVRDARVYFYDFKKELFSELDELDSGIQIYTYWEGSDTFKVNITKPDSIKSDILRQEIYSYNTDGERIGKKERSFNIIVDGFPKPPTIIPRNISSTKKYLLREVKDEKKYFINLKNLKSNSEIMLLENDSNLINSYWSSDDKYLFLFTNKNKKVNADIDKELYIINTESTEIIKKFTSIKYPQLIINGNFIFFTEYSGRDSKIIIYDFYLNNIFDQILMSGGCGISQLP
;
A
#
# COMPACT_ATOMS: atom_id res chain seq x y z
N MET A 1 -1.46 -6.51 78.44
CA MET A 1 -0.68 -6.93 77.24
C MET A 1 -1.55 -7.42 76.08
N LYS A 2 -2.49 -8.37 76.27
CA LYS A 2 -3.31 -8.93 75.17
C LYS A 2 -4.16 -7.90 74.38
N LEU A 3 -4.74 -6.89 75.05
CA LEU A 3 -5.54 -5.85 74.37
C LEU A 3 -4.71 -4.91 73.47
N LEU A 4 -3.43 -4.70 73.78
CA LEU A 4 -2.56 -3.81 73.01
C LEU A 4 -2.18 -4.44 71.67
N TYR A 5 -2.00 -5.76 71.67
CA TYR A 5 -1.64 -6.55 70.49
C TYR A 5 -2.77 -6.61 69.46
N ILE A 6 -4.01 -6.75 69.93
CA ILE A 6 -5.20 -6.77 69.06
C ILE A 6 -5.41 -5.42 68.37
N LYS A 7 -5.16 -4.30 69.07
CA LYS A 7 -5.23 -2.96 68.46
C LYS A 7 -4.17 -2.75 67.38
N TYR A 8 -2.94 -3.23 67.60
CA TYR A 8 -1.88 -3.15 66.59
C TYR A 8 -2.20 -3.99 65.35
N LEU A 9 -2.72 -5.20 65.54
CA LEU A 9 -3.09 -6.08 64.43
C LEU A 9 -4.21 -5.47 63.57
N LEU A 10 -5.21 -4.83 64.19
CA LEU A 10 -6.30 -4.14 63.51
C LEU A 10 -5.80 -2.93 62.70
N ILE A 11 -4.85 -2.16 63.22
CA ILE A 11 -4.26 -1.02 62.51
C ILE A 11 -3.46 -1.50 61.30
N VAL A 12 -2.71 -2.59 61.43
CA VAL A 12 -1.95 -3.19 60.31
C VAL A 12 -2.90 -3.72 59.23
N LEU A 13 -3.98 -4.42 59.62
CA LEU A 13 -5.00 -4.90 58.68
C LEU A 13 -5.73 -3.76 57.97
N LEU A 14 -6.04 -2.68 58.68
CA LEU A 14 -6.65 -1.48 58.10
C LEU A 14 -5.69 -0.78 57.13
N GLN A 15 -4.41 -0.69 57.46
CA GLN A 15 -3.40 -0.15 56.54
C GLN A 15 -3.24 -1.02 55.30
N ILE A 16 -3.27 -2.36 55.42
CA ILE A 16 -3.24 -3.27 54.27
C ILE A 16 -4.47 -3.04 53.39
N LEU A 17 -5.67 -2.94 53.96
CA LEU A 17 -6.90 -2.65 53.21
C LEU A 17 -6.85 -1.29 52.49
N VAL A 18 -6.34 -0.25 53.15
CA VAL A 18 -6.23 1.10 52.55
C VAL A 18 -5.15 1.13 51.45
N PHE A 19 -4.04 0.41 51.61
CA PHE A 19 -3.00 0.30 50.58
C PHE A 19 -3.43 -0.60 49.41
N SER A 20 -4.27 -1.60 49.64
CA SER A 20 -4.87 -2.45 48.60
C SER A 20 -5.99 -1.75 47.81
N CYS A 21 -6.58 -0.68 48.35
CA CYS A 21 -7.59 0.15 47.68
C CYS A 21 -6.99 1.40 47.01
N LYS A 22 -5.72 1.39 46.58
CA LYS A 22 -5.27 2.40 45.63
C LYS A 22 -5.96 2.14 44.28
N PRO A 23 -6.64 3.13 43.67
CA PRO A 23 -7.15 2.97 42.32
C PRO A 23 -5.98 2.56 41.44
N TYR A 24 -6.15 1.46 40.71
CA TYR A 24 -5.20 0.99 39.71
C TYR A 24 -5.15 2.05 38.61
N ASN A 25 -4.33 3.08 38.82
CA ASN A 25 -3.95 4.01 37.78
C ASN A 25 -3.10 3.20 36.81
N LEU A 26 -3.76 2.65 35.78
CA LEU A 26 -3.08 2.22 34.57
C LEU A 26 -2.18 3.37 34.14
N ASP A 27 -0.86 3.15 34.18
CA ASP A 27 0.12 4.06 33.65
C ASP A 27 -0.32 4.51 32.25
N GLU A 28 -0.76 5.76 32.13
CA GLU A 28 -1.13 6.41 30.85
C GLU A 28 0.04 6.42 29.84
N LYS A 29 1.25 6.09 30.30
CA LYS A 29 2.48 6.11 29.51
C LYS A 29 2.64 4.98 28.47
N GLN A 30 1.71 4.03 28.33
CA GLN A 30 2.01 2.77 27.61
C GLN A 30 1.29 2.50 26.28
N LEU A 31 0.51 3.43 25.73
CA LEU A 31 -0.10 3.28 24.41
C LEU A 31 0.58 4.16 23.34
N SER A 32 1.90 4.27 23.37
CA SER A 32 2.64 4.86 22.26
C SER A 32 2.59 3.90 21.07
N GLY A 33 1.80 4.21 20.05
CA GLY A 33 1.72 3.46 18.79
C GLY A 33 0.29 3.09 18.36
N TYR A 34 0.21 2.25 17.34
CA TYR A 34 -1.04 1.72 16.80
C TYR A 34 -1.39 0.40 17.49
N THR A 35 -2.64 0.20 17.89
CA THR A 35 -3.10 -0.99 18.62
C THR A 35 -4.30 -1.61 17.95
N ILE A 36 -4.46 -2.93 18.10
CA ILE A 36 -5.62 -3.65 17.59
C ILE A 36 -6.68 -3.71 18.69
N CYS A 37 -7.83 -3.09 18.49
CA CYS A 37 -8.98 -3.19 19.37
C CYS A 37 -9.82 -4.40 18.97
N LEU A 38 -9.92 -5.37 19.88
CA LEU A 38 -10.63 -6.64 19.69
C LEU A 38 -12.10 -6.56 20.14
N GLY A 39 -12.44 -5.58 20.96
CA GLY A 39 -13.80 -5.36 21.43
C GLY A 39 -13.95 -4.12 22.31
N GLU A 40 -15.17 -3.61 22.36
CA GLU A 40 -15.60 -2.51 23.22
C GLU A 40 -16.65 -3.06 24.20
N PHE A 41 -16.48 -2.80 25.50
CA PHE A 41 -17.26 -3.40 26.59
C PHE A 41 -17.77 -2.35 27.57
N GLN A 42 -18.89 -2.61 28.24
CA GLN A 42 -19.46 -1.67 29.21
C GLN A 42 -18.82 -1.80 30.60
N SER A 43 -18.25 -2.96 30.89
CA SER A 43 -17.58 -3.26 32.16
C SER A 43 -16.25 -3.96 31.95
N PHE A 44 -15.37 -3.87 32.95
CA PHE A 44 -14.12 -4.63 32.98
C PHE A 44 -14.38 -6.13 32.96
N ASP A 45 -15.38 -6.60 33.72
CA ASP A 45 -15.72 -8.02 33.83
C ASP A 45 -16.17 -8.60 32.49
N GLU A 46 -16.95 -7.86 31.69
CA GLU A 46 -17.30 -8.28 30.33
C GLU A 46 -16.06 -8.44 29.43
N ALA A 47 -15.13 -7.49 29.50
CA ALA A 47 -13.90 -7.52 28.73
C ALA A 47 -12.99 -8.69 29.16
N ASP A 48 -12.91 -8.98 30.45
CA ASP A 48 -12.11 -10.07 31.01
C ASP A 48 -12.72 -11.46 30.69
N VAL A 49 -14.05 -11.58 30.77
CA VAL A 49 -14.77 -12.77 30.30
C VAL A 49 -14.57 -12.99 28.81
N TYR A 50 -14.55 -11.94 27.99
CA TYR A 50 -14.24 -12.08 26.57
C TYR A 50 -12.77 -12.49 26.35
N LYS A 51 -11.82 -11.84 27.04
CA LYS A 51 -10.39 -12.17 27.00
C LYS A 51 -10.14 -13.64 27.36
N SER A 52 -10.79 -14.15 28.40
CA SER A 52 -10.63 -15.53 28.86
C SER A 52 -11.12 -16.60 27.87
N LYS A 53 -11.93 -16.22 26.88
CA LYS A 53 -12.37 -17.10 25.78
C LYS A 53 -11.43 -17.08 24.58
N MET A 54 -10.48 -16.15 24.54
CA MET A 54 -9.50 -16.04 23.45
C MET A 54 -8.34 -16.99 23.66
N ASP A 55 -7.60 -17.26 22.58
CA ASP A 55 -6.38 -18.07 22.59
C ASP A 55 -5.40 -17.56 23.65
N PHE A 56 -4.95 -18.47 24.50
CA PHE A 56 -4.06 -18.19 25.63
C PHE A 56 -2.73 -17.57 25.18
N ASP A 57 -2.25 -17.93 23.99
CA ASP A 57 -1.00 -17.38 23.43
C ASP A 57 -1.07 -15.87 23.20
N LEU A 58 -2.28 -15.30 23.05
CA LEU A 58 -2.47 -13.87 22.86
C LEU A 58 -2.60 -13.09 24.17
N TRP A 59 -2.90 -13.76 25.29
CA TRP A 59 -3.26 -13.09 26.55
C TRP A 59 -2.17 -12.18 27.10
N ARG A 60 -0.91 -12.56 26.89
CA ARG A 60 0.27 -11.81 27.35
C ARG A 60 0.32 -10.41 26.76
N ASP A 61 -0.14 -10.27 25.52
CA ASP A 61 -0.05 -9.04 24.75
C ASP A 61 -1.38 -8.26 24.74
N MET A 62 -2.41 -8.78 25.43
CA MET A 62 -3.73 -8.16 25.57
C MET A 62 -3.86 -7.32 26.84
N LYS A 63 -4.36 -6.09 26.70
CA LYS A 63 -4.62 -5.14 27.79
C LYS A 63 -6.05 -4.63 27.74
N ILE A 64 -6.72 -4.61 28.89
CA ILE A 64 -8.03 -3.96 29.04
C ILE A 64 -7.77 -2.52 29.50
N VAL A 65 -8.29 -1.55 28.75
CA VAL A 65 -8.07 -0.12 29.00
C VAL A 65 -9.41 0.56 29.16
N ASN A 66 -9.56 1.33 30.24
CA ASN A 66 -10.71 2.21 30.43
C ASN A 66 -10.50 3.51 29.64
N VAL A 67 -11.44 3.85 28.77
CA VAL A 67 -11.35 5.04 27.90
C VAL A 67 -12.32 6.14 28.35
N GLU A 68 -13.53 5.75 28.74
CA GLU A 68 -14.60 6.65 29.20
C GLU A 68 -15.45 5.95 30.26
N THR A 69 -16.34 6.69 30.94
CA THR A 69 -17.25 6.10 31.92
C THR A 69 -18.07 4.96 31.29
N LYS A 70 -17.90 3.73 31.80
CA LYS A 70 -18.52 2.50 31.26
C LYS A 70 -18.10 2.16 29.83
N LYS A 71 -16.84 2.43 29.47
CA LYS A 71 -16.28 2.04 28.17
C LYS A 71 -14.86 1.49 28.34
N PHE A 72 -14.75 0.18 28.15
CA PHE A 72 -13.49 -0.56 28.23
C PHE A 72 -13.14 -1.12 26.85
N LEU A 73 -11.87 -0.98 26.46
CA LEU A 73 -11.34 -1.55 25.22
C LEU A 73 -10.43 -2.72 25.55
N LEU A 74 -10.59 -3.83 24.83
CA LEU A 74 -9.59 -4.92 24.82
C LEU A 74 -8.61 -4.67 23.67
N LEU A 75 -7.41 -4.22 24.01
CA LEU A 75 -6.35 -3.88 23.06
C LEU A 75 -5.33 -5.00 22.98
N TYR A 76 -4.82 -5.26 21.77
CA TYR A 76 -3.78 -6.24 21.50
C TYR A 76 -2.57 -5.59 20.84
N HIS A 77 -1.42 -5.69 21.54
CA HIS A 77 -0.09 -5.26 21.13
C HIS A 77 0.02 -3.77 20.67
N SER A 78 1.23 -3.28 20.45
CA SER A 78 1.47 -1.96 19.85
C SER A 78 2.37 -2.09 18.62
N PHE A 79 2.06 -1.34 17.57
CA PHE A 79 2.70 -1.39 16.27
C PHE A 79 3.16 0.01 15.85
N ASN A 80 4.15 0.07 14.95
CA ASN A 80 4.71 1.34 14.50
C ASN A 80 3.85 2.04 13.45
N SER A 81 2.95 1.30 12.79
CA SER A 81 2.06 1.83 11.75
C SER A 81 0.69 1.18 11.78
N SER A 82 -0.31 1.90 11.23
CA SER A 82 -1.65 1.33 11.02
C SER A 82 -1.60 0.10 10.11
N PHE A 83 -0.76 0.13 9.08
CA PHE A 83 -0.55 -0.99 8.16
C PHE A 83 -0.06 -2.27 8.87
N GLU A 84 0.93 -2.17 9.75
CA GLU A 84 1.44 -3.33 10.51
C GLU A 84 0.38 -3.92 11.45
N ALA A 85 -0.34 -3.03 12.16
CA ALA A 85 -1.45 -3.43 13.02
C ALA A 85 -2.56 -4.11 12.22
N GLY A 86 -2.96 -3.52 11.09
CA GLY A 86 -3.97 -4.08 10.18
C GLY A 86 -3.56 -5.42 9.59
N LYS A 87 -2.30 -5.58 9.15
CA LYS A 87 -1.76 -6.86 8.67
C LYS A 87 -1.89 -7.95 9.73
N LYS A 88 -1.49 -7.65 10.98
CA LYS A 88 -1.57 -8.62 12.08
C LYS A 88 -3.01 -8.93 12.47
N ALA A 89 -3.87 -7.91 12.52
CA ALA A 89 -5.28 -8.08 12.83
C ALA A 89 -5.99 -8.92 11.76
N PHE A 90 -5.69 -8.69 10.48
CA PHE A 90 -6.20 -9.50 9.38
C PHE A 90 -5.72 -10.96 9.44
N GLU A 91 -4.46 -11.20 9.84
CA GLU A 91 -3.95 -12.57 10.07
C GLU A 91 -4.74 -13.30 11.17
N LEU A 92 -5.02 -12.62 12.29
CA LEU A 92 -5.82 -13.19 13.37
C LEU A 92 -7.28 -13.41 12.94
N TYR A 93 -7.83 -12.48 12.16
CA TYR A 93 -9.20 -12.55 11.63
C TYR A 93 -9.36 -13.72 10.64
N SER A 94 -8.41 -13.89 9.71
CA SER A 94 -8.47 -14.96 8.71
C SER A 94 -8.32 -16.36 9.32
N LYS A 95 -7.62 -16.47 10.46
CA LYS A 95 -7.54 -17.70 11.27
C LYS A 95 -8.76 -17.93 12.15
N SER A 96 -9.79 -17.08 12.09
CA SER A 96 -10.97 -17.10 12.97
C SER A 96 -10.63 -16.98 14.46
N THR A 97 -9.45 -16.45 14.80
CA THR A 97 -9.05 -16.19 16.18
C THR A 97 -9.78 -14.97 16.76
N ILE A 98 -10.15 -14.04 15.88
CA ILE A 98 -10.94 -12.85 16.20
C ILE A 98 -12.06 -12.67 15.16
N TYR A 99 -13.20 -12.11 15.55
CA TYR A 99 -14.38 -11.95 14.67
C TYR A 99 -14.53 -10.55 14.09
N ASN A 100 -13.89 -9.56 14.70
CA ASN A 100 -13.87 -8.18 14.23
C ASN A 100 -12.69 -7.48 14.88
N TYR A 101 -12.26 -6.37 14.29
CA TYR A 101 -11.27 -5.50 14.91
C TYR A 101 -11.39 -4.07 14.41
N LYS A 102 -10.77 -3.18 15.16
CA LYS A 102 -10.53 -1.79 14.77
C LYS A 102 -9.07 -1.47 15.07
N ILE A 103 -8.48 -0.54 14.31
CA ILE A 103 -7.15 -0.03 14.61
C ILE A 103 -7.32 1.28 15.39
N PHE A 104 -6.55 1.42 16.46
CA PHE A 104 -6.54 2.59 17.33
C PHE A 104 -5.16 3.20 17.38
N LYS A 105 -5.08 4.52 17.51
CA LYS A 105 -3.87 5.25 17.88
C LYS A 105 -4.22 6.20 19.02
N GLU A 106 -3.49 6.12 20.14
CA GLU A 106 -3.68 7.04 21.28
C GLU A 106 -5.16 7.18 21.74
N LYS A 107 -5.92 6.06 21.69
CA LYS A 107 -7.36 5.95 22.02
C LYS A 107 -8.35 6.43 20.95
N GLU A 108 -7.88 6.95 19.82
CA GLU A 108 -8.74 7.29 18.68
C GLU A 108 -8.77 6.18 17.63
N TYR A 109 -9.94 6.01 17.01
CA TYR A 109 -10.07 5.12 15.85
C TYR A 109 -9.29 5.70 14.67
N VAL A 110 -8.56 4.85 13.97
CA VAL A 110 -7.86 5.20 12.73
C VAL A 110 -8.19 4.20 11.64
N ARG A 111 -8.16 4.64 10.38
CA ARG A 111 -8.29 3.75 9.23
C ARG A 111 -7.24 2.64 9.26
N ASP A 112 -7.71 1.44 8.94
CA ASP A 112 -6.85 0.29 8.68
C ASP A 112 -6.24 0.39 7.27
N ASP A 113 -4.98 0.79 7.18
CA ASP A 113 -4.30 0.96 5.89
C ASP A 113 -3.99 -0.37 5.20
N PHE A 114 -4.01 -1.49 5.92
CA PHE A 114 -3.84 -2.82 5.34
C PHE A 114 -5.13 -3.28 4.68
N ALA A 115 -6.27 -3.20 5.37
CA ALA A 115 -7.53 -3.69 4.82
C ALA A 115 -8.07 -2.82 3.67
N ASN A 116 -7.60 -1.58 3.51
CA ASN A 116 -8.21 -0.60 2.60
C ASN A 116 -7.27 -0.24 1.43
N THR A 117 -7.60 -0.69 0.22
CA THR A 117 -6.82 -0.41 -1.00
C THR A 117 -7.55 0.58 -1.90
N PHE A 118 -6.87 1.64 -2.36
CA PHE A 118 -7.46 2.56 -3.32
C PHE A 118 -7.31 2.05 -4.76
N PHE A 119 -8.28 2.41 -5.61
CA PHE A 119 -8.27 2.08 -7.03
C PHE A 119 -9.09 3.10 -7.82
N VAL A 120 -9.02 3.03 -9.16
CA VAL A 120 -9.77 3.91 -10.06
C VAL A 120 -10.93 3.16 -10.70
N ALA A 121 -12.12 3.75 -10.64
CA ALA A 121 -13.31 3.25 -11.34
C ALA A 121 -14.19 4.40 -11.84
N LYS A 122 -15.22 4.09 -12.63
CA LYS A 122 -16.17 5.09 -13.10
C LYS A 122 -17.26 5.36 -12.06
N TYR A 123 -17.37 6.62 -11.63
CA TYR A 123 -18.54 7.15 -10.92
C TYR A 123 -19.29 8.11 -11.85
N GLN A 124 -20.55 7.79 -12.18
CA GLN A 124 -21.37 8.59 -13.09
C GLN A 124 -20.65 8.92 -14.42
N GLY A 125 -19.98 7.92 -15.00
CA GLY A 125 -19.22 8.06 -16.25
C GLY A 125 -17.86 8.74 -16.15
N ARG A 126 -17.36 9.07 -14.95
CA ARG A 126 -16.09 9.76 -14.73
C ARG A 126 -15.12 8.92 -13.91
N ALA A 127 -13.86 8.89 -14.34
CA ALA A 127 -12.79 8.28 -13.56
C ALA A 127 -12.67 8.96 -12.19
N SER A 128 -12.83 8.17 -11.13
CA SER A 128 -12.92 8.60 -9.74
C SER A 128 -12.14 7.61 -8.86
N VAL A 129 -11.75 8.03 -7.66
CA VAL A 129 -11.03 7.17 -6.71
C VAL A 129 -12.03 6.45 -5.82
N TYR A 130 -11.87 5.14 -5.71
CA TYR A 130 -12.62 4.26 -4.82
C TYR A 130 -11.68 3.61 -3.82
N ASN A 131 -12.24 3.18 -2.70
CA ASN A 131 -11.60 2.30 -1.73
C ASN A 131 -12.26 0.93 -1.78
N TYR A 132 -11.47 -0.13 -1.65
CA TYR A 132 -11.95 -1.48 -1.41
C TYR A 132 -11.47 -1.97 -0.06
N ASN A 133 -12.39 -2.48 0.76
CA ASN A 133 -12.09 -3.02 2.08
C ASN A 133 -12.05 -4.55 2.07
N LEU A 134 -10.90 -5.15 2.38
CA LEU A 134 -10.65 -6.60 2.36
C LEU A 134 -11.53 -7.39 3.34
N ILE A 135 -11.88 -6.80 4.48
CA ILE A 135 -12.65 -7.47 5.54
C ILE A 135 -14.14 -7.55 5.14
N SER A 136 -14.71 -6.40 4.79
CA SER A 136 -16.13 -6.27 4.45
C SER A 136 -16.44 -6.62 2.99
N LYS A 137 -15.42 -6.70 2.14
CA LYS A 137 -15.52 -6.94 0.69
C LYS A 137 -16.38 -5.89 -0.03
N LYS A 138 -16.39 -4.66 0.50
CA LYS A 138 -17.18 -3.55 -0.01
C LYS A 138 -16.30 -2.49 -0.66
N THR A 139 -16.84 -1.88 -1.71
CA THR A 139 -16.26 -0.68 -2.34
C THR A 139 -16.98 0.58 -1.86
N SER A 140 -16.26 1.67 -1.73
CA SER A 140 -16.82 2.99 -1.43
C SER A 140 -16.17 4.07 -2.28
N LEU A 141 -16.96 5.08 -2.66
CA LEU A 141 -16.44 6.25 -3.36
C LEU A 141 -15.63 7.10 -2.37
N VAL A 142 -14.40 7.42 -2.75
CA VAL A 142 -13.49 8.20 -1.92
C VAL A 142 -13.36 9.62 -2.46
N TRP A 143 -13.18 9.75 -3.77
CA TRP A 143 -13.00 11.04 -4.40
C TRP A 143 -13.67 11.09 -5.76
N SER A 144 -14.51 12.12 -5.96
CA SER A 144 -15.03 12.53 -7.25
C SER A 144 -15.35 14.02 -7.21
N ARG A 145 -14.99 14.75 -8.27
CA ARG A 145 -15.30 16.19 -8.39
C ARG A 145 -15.94 16.47 -9.73
N TRP A 146 -16.96 17.33 -9.73
CA TRP A 146 -17.64 17.70 -10.97
C TRP A 146 -16.68 18.29 -12.00
N GLY A 147 -16.85 17.89 -13.26
CA GLY A 147 -15.98 18.31 -14.38
C GLY A 147 -14.59 17.68 -14.42
N ARG A 148 -14.14 16.95 -13.39
CA ARG A 148 -12.78 16.41 -13.28
C ARG A 148 -12.77 14.89 -13.37
N LYS A 149 -11.71 14.34 -13.96
CA LYS A 149 -11.48 12.90 -14.13
C LYS A 149 -10.09 12.54 -13.62
N VAL A 150 -9.98 11.49 -12.83
CA VAL A 150 -8.70 10.90 -12.43
C VAL A 150 -8.00 10.34 -13.67
N ILE A 151 -6.72 10.68 -13.84
CA ILE A 151 -5.87 10.16 -14.90
C ILE A 151 -5.03 9.01 -14.36
N THR A 152 -4.28 9.26 -13.28
CA THR A 152 -3.44 8.26 -12.62
C THR A 152 -3.61 8.31 -11.11
N LEU A 153 -3.49 7.16 -10.45
CA LEU A 153 -3.43 6.95 -9.01
C LEU A 153 -2.18 6.15 -8.69
N ASN A 154 -1.35 6.64 -7.77
CA ASN A 154 -0.10 6.02 -7.37
C ASN A 154 -0.04 5.96 -5.85
N HIS A 155 0.09 4.74 -5.32
CA HIS A 155 0.31 4.55 -3.89
C HIS A 155 1.77 4.87 -3.56
N ALA A 156 2.01 5.46 -2.39
CA ALA A 156 3.35 5.59 -1.89
C ALA A 156 3.98 4.21 -1.62
N PRO A 157 5.30 4.05 -1.79
CA PRO A 157 5.97 2.77 -1.54
C PRO A 157 5.80 2.23 -0.12
N ASN A 158 5.55 3.12 0.84
CA ASN A 158 5.27 2.80 2.25
C ASN A 158 3.77 2.59 2.55
N TYR A 159 2.90 2.72 1.55
CA TYR A 159 1.43 2.63 1.67
C TYR A 159 0.78 3.59 2.67
N ASN A 160 1.46 4.66 3.09
CA ASN A 160 0.90 5.64 4.04
C ASN A 160 0.18 6.81 3.35
N SER A 161 0.28 6.89 2.03
CA SER A 161 -0.32 7.96 1.25
C SER A 161 -0.55 7.54 -0.20
N ALA A 162 -1.32 8.35 -0.91
CA ALA A 162 -1.53 8.18 -2.34
C ALA A 162 -1.49 9.53 -3.05
N PHE A 163 -0.93 9.54 -4.25
CA PHE A 163 -0.96 10.66 -5.17
C PHE A 163 -1.85 10.33 -6.35
N PHE A 164 -2.64 11.29 -6.81
CA PHE A 164 -3.37 11.12 -8.04
C PHE A 164 -3.40 12.40 -8.85
N THR A 165 -3.43 12.23 -10.17
CA THR A 165 -3.55 13.34 -11.10
C THR A 165 -4.94 13.34 -11.70
N THR A 166 -5.42 14.54 -12.03
CA THR A 166 -6.75 14.74 -12.60
C THR A 166 -6.67 15.73 -13.76
N ALA A 167 -7.68 15.74 -14.61
CA ALA A 167 -7.89 16.81 -15.60
C ALA A 167 -9.38 17.11 -15.81
N LEU A 168 -9.68 18.31 -16.31
CA LEU A 168 -11.02 18.66 -16.83
C LEU A 168 -11.36 17.96 -18.13
N GLY A 169 -10.36 17.45 -18.84
CA GLY A 169 -10.51 16.70 -20.07
C GLY A 169 -9.18 16.15 -20.52
N TYR A 170 -9.16 14.90 -20.98
CA TYR A 170 -8.00 14.29 -21.57
C TYR A 170 -8.45 13.28 -22.63
N GLY A 171 -7.58 12.98 -23.58
CA GLY A 171 -7.86 12.04 -24.66
C GLY A 171 -7.01 12.33 -25.87
N ARG A 172 -7.57 12.09 -27.05
CA ARG A 172 -6.94 12.40 -28.33
C ARG A 172 -7.83 13.32 -29.16
N LYS A 173 -7.25 14.35 -29.78
CA LYS A 173 -7.89 15.20 -30.79
C LYS A 173 -7.15 14.98 -32.10
N GLY A 174 -7.75 14.19 -32.99
CA GLY A 174 -7.01 13.60 -34.12
C GLY A 174 -5.90 12.67 -33.62
N SER A 175 -4.69 12.84 -34.13
CA SER A 175 -3.52 12.06 -33.73
C SER A 175 -2.85 12.57 -32.44
N PHE A 176 -3.21 13.75 -31.95
CA PHE A 176 -2.53 14.39 -30.83
C PHE A 176 -3.22 14.12 -29.49
N PRO A 177 -2.50 13.63 -28.48
CA PRO A 177 -3.01 13.56 -27.13
C PRO A 177 -3.17 14.98 -26.56
N TYR A 178 -4.15 15.16 -25.67
CA TYR A 178 -4.34 16.40 -24.94
C TYR A 178 -4.72 16.12 -23.50
N VAL A 179 -4.38 17.06 -22.62
CA VAL A 179 -4.73 17.12 -21.21
C VAL A 179 -5.07 18.56 -20.88
N ARG A 180 -6.22 18.82 -20.26
CA ARG A 180 -6.72 20.15 -19.96
C ARG A 180 -6.86 20.35 -18.45
N ASP A 181 -6.28 21.42 -17.92
CA ASP A 181 -6.30 21.78 -16.49
C ASP A 181 -5.92 20.58 -15.60
N ALA A 182 -4.68 20.12 -15.77
CA ALA A 182 -4.17 19.03 -14.97
C ALA A 182 -3.90 19.51 -13.54
N ARG A 183 -4.23 18.68 -12.54
CA ARG A 183 -3.88 18.96 -11.13
C ARG A 183 -3.37 17.73 -10.42
N VAL A 184 -2.54 17.97 -9.41
CA VAL A 184 -2.00 16.95 -8.51
C VAL A 184 -2.74 17.02 -7.19
N TYR A 185 -3.18 15.86 -6.72
CA TYR A 185 -3.74 15.68 -5.40
C TYR A 185 -2.91 14.68 -4.61
N PHE A 186 -2.93 14.89 -3.30
CA PHE A 186 -2.35 14.03 -2.30
C PHE A 186 -3.42 13.62 -1.31
N TYR A 187 -3.33 12.39 -0.83
CA TYR A 187 -4.18 11.89 0.23
C TYR A 187 -3.32 11.28 1.33
N ASP A 188 -3.43 11.88 2.51
CA ASP A 188 -2.78 11.43 3.74
C ASP A 188 -3.69 10.39 4.40
N PHE A 189 -3.23 9.13 4.48
CA PHE A 189 -4.04 8.06 5.06
C PHE A 189 -4.24 8.25 6.56
N LYS A 190 -3.29 8.88 7.25
CA LYS A 190 -3.36 9.09 8.71
C LYS A 190 -4.37 10.16 9.08
N LYS A 191 -4.48 11.22 8.25
CA LYS A 191 -5.41 12.33 8.47
C LYS A 191 -6.74 12.14 7.74
N GLU A 192 -6.83 11.13 6.89
CA GLU A 192 -7.97 10.88 6.00
C GLU A 192 -8.36 12.12 5.17
N LEU A 193 -7.36 12.89 4.74
CA LEU A 193 -7.57 14.20 4.12
C LEU A 193 -6.95 14.30 2.73
N PHE A 194 -7.74 14.87 1.81
CA PHE A 194 -7.29 15.24 0.48
C PHE A 194 -6.75 16.66 0.45
N SER A 195 -5.56 16.81 -0.12
CA SER A 195 -4.95 18.10 -0.41
C SER A 195 -4.72 18.23 -1.91
N GLU A 196 -5.12 19.35 -2.49
CA GLU A 196 -4.66 19.75 -3.82
C GLU A 196 -3.26 20.35 -3.67
N LEU A 197 -2.28 19.81 -4.38
CA LEU A 197 -0.89 20.23 -4.25
C LEU A 197 -0.50 21.29 -5.27
N ASP A 198 -0.87 21.08 -6.53
CA ASP A 198 -0.44 21.94 -7.64
C ASP A 198 -1.45 21.91 -8.80
N GLU A 199 -1.55 23.06 -9.47
CA GLU A 199 -2.19 23.23 -10.78
C GLU A 199 -1.11 23.22 -11.88
N LEU A 200 -1.20 22.30 -12.83
CA LEU A 200 -0.15 22.01 -13.83
C LEU A 200 -0.44 22.58 -15.23
N ASP A 201 -1.54 23.32 -15.39
CA ASP A 201 -2.07 23.81 -16.67
C ASP A 201 -2.47 22.71 -17.68
N SER A 202 -2.67 23.10 -18.93
CA SER A 202 -2.97 22.20 -20.05
C SER A 202 -1.70 21.80 -20.78
N GLY A 203 -1.70 20.59 -21.32
CA GLY A 203 -0.58 20.02 -22.05
C GLY A 203 -1.00 18.96 -23.05
N ILE A 204 -0.02 18.31 -23.65
CA ILE A 204 -0.21 17.23 -24.61
C ILE A 204 0.02 15.86 -23.99
N GLN A 205 0.80 15.78 -22.91
CA GLN A 205 1.08 14.54 -22.22
C GLN A 205 1.28 14.79 -20.72
N ILE A 206 0.74 13.89 -19.91
CA ILE A 206 1.03 13.80 -18.48
C ILE A 206 1.39 12.36 -18.13
N TYR A 207 2.40 12.18 -17.29
CA TYR A 207 2.70 10.88 -16.70
C TYR A 207 3.36 11.05 -15.34
N THR A 208 3.20 10.03 -14.52
CA THR A 208 3.62 10.02 -13.12
C THR A 208 4.45 8.78 -12.82
N TYR A 209 5.44 8.91 -11.94
CA TYR A 209 6.23 7.77 -11.47
C TYR A 209 6.89 8.07 -10.13
N TRP A 210 7.30 7.03 -9.42
CA TRP A 210 8.17 7.13 -8.25
C TRP A 210 9.63 7.03 -8.69
N GLU A 211 10.44 8.03 -8.32
CA GLU A 211 11.89 7.96 -8.37
C GLU A 211 12.38 7.46 -7.00
N GLY A 212 12.78 6.18 -6.94
CA GLY A 212 13.16 5.56 -5.68
C GLY A 212 11.95 5.26 -4.78
N SER A 213 12.14 5.41 -3.46
CA SER A 213 11.12 5.15 -2.43
C SER A 213 10.53 6.42 -1.81
N ASP A 214 11.12 7.58 -2.09
CA ASP A 214 10.87 8.83 -1.37
C ASP A 214 10.31 9.95 -2.26
N THR A 215 10.54 9.89 -3.57
CA THR A 215 10.26 11.00 -4.48
C THR A 215 9.21 10.62 -5.52
N PHE A 216 8.03 11.24 -5.45
CA PHE A 216 7.01 11.14 -6.47
C PHE A 216 7.20 12.24 -7.53
N LYS A 217 7.13 11.88 -8.81
CA LYS A 217 7.29 12.82 -9.93
C LYS A 217 6.06 12.88 -10.81
N VAL A 218 5.67 14.10 -11.15
CA VAL A 218 4.64 14.40 -12.15
C VAL A 218 5.28 15.19 -13.28
N ASN A 219 5.14 14.69 -14.51
CA ASN A 219 5.69 15.31 -15.71
C ASN A 219 4.52 15.76 -16.56
N ILE A 220 4.50 17.04 -16.92
CA ILE A 220 3.59 17.56 -17.93
C ILE A 220 4.39 18.13 -19.09
N THR A 221 4.05 17.69 -20.30
CA THR A 221 4.67 18.15 -21.54
C THR A 221 3.68 19.10 -22.24
N LYS A 222 4.18 20.27 -22.65
CA LYS A 222 3.42 21.29 -23.39
C LYS A 222 4.23 21.81 -24.58
N PRO A 223 3.58 22.23 -25.67
CA PRO A 223 4.28 22.93 -26.76
C PRO A 223 4.83 24.26 -26.26
N ASP A 224 6.00 24.66 -26.76
CA ASP A 224 6.53 26.00 -26.55
C ASP A 224 5.62 27.04 -27.22
N SER A 225 5.44 28.18 -26.56
CA SER A 225 4.52 29.23 -27.02
C SER A 225 5.04 30.01 -28.24
N ILE A 226 6.33 29.92 -28.55
CA ILE A 226 7.01 30.65 -29.62
C ILE A 226 7.45 29.69 -30.74
N LYS A 227 8.06 28.56 -30.37
CA LYS A 227 8.67 27.59 -31.30
C LYS A 227 7.89 26.28 -31.34
N SER A 228 7.11 26.07 -32.39
CA SER A 228 6.21 24.90 -32.52
C SER A 228 6.92 23.55 -32.56
N ASP A 229 8.21 23.53 -32.92
CA ASP A 229 9.06 22.33 -32.92
C ASP A 229 9.63 22.00 -31.53
N ILE A 230 9.47 22.88 -30.54
CA ILE A 230 9.96 22.67 -29.18
C ILE A 230 8.82 22.24 -28.26
N LEU A 231 9.06 21.18 -27.49
CA LEU A 231 8.25 20.77 -26.35
C LEU A 231 8.96 21.12 -25.06
N ARG A 232 8.24 21.74 -24.14
CA ARG A 232 8.67 21.97 -22.77
C ARG A 232 8.05 20.92 -21.87
N GLN A 233 8.89 20.24 -21.11
CA GLN A 233 8.48 19.32 -20.07
C GLN A 233 8.78 19.92 -18.72
N GLU A 234 7.73 20.10 -17.92
CA GLU A 234 7.84 20.49 -16.52
C GLU A 234 7.73 19.26 -15.63
N ILE A 235 8.67 19.13 -14.68
CA ILE A 235 8.82 18.00 -13.78
C ILE A 235 8.67 18.50 -12.36
N TYR A 236 7.59 18.09 -11.70
CA TYR A 236 7.27 18.42 -10.32
C TYR A 236 7.64 17.23 -9.43
N SER A 237 8.41 17.47 -8.38
CA SER A 237 8.84 16.45 -7.42
C SER A 237 8.21 16.68 -6.06
N TYR A 238 7.69 15.62 -5.45
CA TYR A 238 7.06 15.62 -4.13
C TYR A 238 7.67 14.52 -3.25
N ASN A 239 7.76 14.74 -1.94
CA ASN A 239 8.13 13.69 -0.99
C ASN A 239 6.92 12.79 -0.67
N THR A 240 7.11 11.76 0.15
CA THR A 240 6.03 10.85 0.58
C THR A 240 4.94 11.49 1.42
N ASP A 241 5.21 12.66 2.00
CA ASP A 241 4.30 13.42 2.87
C ASP A 241 3.52 14.50 2.10
N GLY A 242 3.69 14.57 0.78
CA GLY A 242 2.98 15.50 -0.09
C GLY A 242 3.62 16.87 -0.24
N GLU A 243 4.80 17.09 0.34
CA GLU A 243 5.52 18.36 0.23
C GLU A 243 6.28 18.42 -1.10
N ARG A 244 6.22 19.58 -1.76
CA ARG A 244 6.92 19.82 -3.01
C ARG A 244 8.41 20.05 -2.77
N ILE A 245 9.25 19.16 -3.28
CA ILE A 245 10.71 19.23 -3.18
C ILE A 245 11.30 20.13 -4.28
N GLY A 246 10.65 20.22 -5.44
CA GLY A 246 11.13 21.11 -6.50
C GLY A 246 10.39 21.03 -7.83
N LYS A 247 10.81 21.91 -8.75
CA LYS A 247 10.38 21.96 -10.16
C LYS A 247 11.61 21.98 -11.05
N LYS A 248 11.62 21.18 -12.12
CA LYS A 248 12.61 21.24 -13.19
C LYS A 248 11.92 21.40 -14.53
N GLU A 249 12.59 22.01 -15.49
CA GLU A 249 12.10 22.15 -16.86
C GLU A 249 13.13 21.58 -17.84
N ARG A 250 12.65 20.93 -18.90
CA ARG A 250 13.45 20.41 -20.01
C ARG A 250 12.81 20.83 -21.32
N SER A 251 13.63 21.08 -22.33
CA SER A 251 13.16 21.34 -23.69
C SER A 251 13.58 20.20 -24.61
N PHE A 252 12.71 19.83 -25.54
CA PHE A 252 12.93 18.79 -26.54
C PHE A 252 12.59 19.35 -27.91
N ASN A 253 13.46 19.16 -28.89
CA ASN A 253 13.12 19.43 -30.28
C ASN A 253 12.45 18.20 -30.89
N ILE A 254 11.18 18.30 -31.31
CA ILE A 254 10.41 17.15 -31.82
C ILE A 254 11.06 16.52 -33.06
N ILE A 255 11.75 17.32 -33.89
CA ILE A 255 12.39 16.86 -35.12
C ILE A 255 13.66 16.06 -34.80
N VAL A 256 14.45 16.54 -33.82
CA VAL A 256 15.75 15.96 -33.48
C VAL A 256 15.64 14.87 -32.40
N ASP A 257 14.95 15.18 -31.30
CA ASP A 257 14.86 14.34 -30.10
C ASP A 257 13.63 13.43 -30.11
N GLY A 258 12.62 13.79 -30.91
CA GLY A 258 11.30 13.15 -30.87
C GLY A 258 10.48 13.58 -29.65
N PHE A 259 9.42 12.81 -29.38
CA PHE A 259 8.53 13.08 -28.25
C PHE A 259 9.13 12.57 -26.94
N PRO A 260 9.05 13.32 -25.82
CA PRO A 260 9.58 12.86 -24.54
C PRO A 260 8.90 11.56 -24.09
N LYS A 261 9.72 10.60 -23.71
CA LYS A 261 9.27 9.29 -23.24
C LYS A 261 9.28 9.26 -21.71
N PRO A 262 8.32 8.57 -21.07
CA PRO A 262 8.44 8.23 -19.66
C PRO A 262 9.77 7.51 -19.39
N PRO A 263 10.38 7.70 -18.21
CA PRO A 263 11.62 7.01 -17.88
C PRO A 263 11.39 5.50 -17.87
N THR A 264 12.42 4.77 -18.27
CA THR A 264 12.43 3.31 -18.13
C THR A 264 12.36 2.94 -16.65
N ILE A 265 11.45 2.03 -16.30
CA ILE A 265 11.35 1.50 -14.94
C ILE A 265 12.63 0.70 -14.67
N ILE A 266 13.32 1.02 -13.58
CA ILE A 266 14.53 0.30 -13.16
C ILE A 266 14.11 -0.74 -12.11
N PRO A 267 14.41 -2.04 -12.31
CA PRO A 267 14.12 -3.08 -11.33
C PRO A 267 14.76 -2.78 -9.97
N ARG A 268 14.04 -3.07 -8.89
CA ARG A 268 14.58 -2.99 -7.52
C ARG A 268 15.44 -4.21 -7.25
N ASN A 269 16.74 -4.04 -7.41
CA ASN A 269 17.69 -5.14 -7.28
C ASN A 269 18.03 -5.47 -5.82
N ILE A 270 17.81 -4.57 -4.86
CA ILE A 270 18.13 -4.81 -3.45
C ILE A 270 16.82 -4.98 -2.66
N SER A 271 16.81 -5.96 -1.76
CA SER A 271 15.67 -6.24 -0.89
C SER A 271 15.44 -5.15 0.16
N SER A 272 14.24 -5.10 0.75
CA SER A 272 13.82 -4.07 1.71
C SER A 272 14.73 -4.03 2.95
N THR A 273 15.13 -5.20 3.44
CA THR A 273 16.07 -5.32 4.59
C THR A 273 17.54 -5.32 4.18
N LYS A 274 17.83 -5.14 2.88
CA LYS A 274 19.18 -5.22 2.28
C LYS A 274 19.87 -6.57 2.51
N LYS A 275 19.10 -7.64 2.73
CA LYS A 275 19.61 -9.02 2.89
C LYS A 275 19.97 -9.64 1.54
N TYR A 276 19.21 -9.34 0.49
CA TYR A 276 19.37 -9.96 -0.81
C TYR A 276 19.67 -8.94 -1.92
N LEU A 277 20.43 -9.37 -2.92
CA LEU A 277 20.73 -8.65 -4.14
C LEU A 277 20.37 -9.52 -5.36
N LEU A 278 19.53 -8.98 -6.23
CA LEU A 278 19.21 -9.52 -7.54
C LEU A 278 20.31 -9.13 -8.53
N ARG A 279 20.83 -10.11 -9.27
CA ARG A 279 21.79 -9.89 -10.34
C ARG A 279 21.25 -10.47 -11.63
N GLU A 280 21.24 -9.67 -12.68
CA GLU A 280 20.97 -10.13 -14.03
C GLU A 280 22.31 -10.31 -14.75
N VAL A 281 22.56 -11.52 -15.22
CA VAL A 281 23.72 -11.86 -16.04
C VAL A 281 23.19 -12.24 -17.41
N LYS A 282 23.71 -11.59 -18.44
CA LYS A 282 23.37 -11.92 -19.83
C LYS A 282 24.52 -12.72 -20.43
N ASP A 283 24.20 -13.92 -20.92
CA ASP A 283 25.12 -14.73 -21.71
C ASP A 283 24.46 -15.06 -23.05
N GLU A 284 25.06 -14.59 -24.13
CA GLU A 284 24.52 -14.63 -25.49
C GLU A 284 23.04 -14.15 -25.60
N LYS A 285 22.11 -15.10 -25.72
CA LYS A 285 20.65 -14.89 -25.84
C LYS A 285 19.87 -15.23 -24.57
N LYS A 286 20.54 -15.77 -23.55
CA LYS A 286 19.92 -16.16 -22.29
C LYS A 286 20.17 -15.11 -21.22
N TYR A 287 19.15 -14.90 -20.40
CA TYR A 287 19.23 -14.08 -19.20
C TYR A 287 19.16 -15.00 -17.99
N PHE A 288 20.13 -14.82 -17.11
CA PHE A 288 20.25 -15.52 -15.84
C PHE A 288 19.92 -14.52 -14.74
N ILE A 289 18.89 -14.82 -13.96
CA ILE A 289 18.51 -14.00 -12.81
C ILE A 289 18.96 -14.75 -11.56
N ASN A 290 19.95 -14.17 -10.86
CA ASN A 290 20.53 -14.74 -9.66
C ASN A 290 20.12 -13.96 -8.41
N LEU A 291 20.00 -14.68 -7.30
CA LEU A 291 19.78 -14.15 -5.97
C LEU A 291 21.03 -14.33 -5.12
N LYS A 292 21.66 -13.22 -4.76
CA LYS A 292 22.79 -13.21 -3.83
C LYS A 292 22.32 -12.86 -2.43
N ASN A 293 22.59 -13.71 -1.45
CA ASN A 293 22.44 -13.40 -0.04
C ASN A 293 23.69 -12.66 0.45
N LEU A 294 23.54 -11.41 0.85
CA LEU A 294 24.66 -10.55 1.23
C LEU A 294 25.27 -10.92 2.59
N LYS A 295 24.54 -11.64 3.46
CA LYS A 295 25.05 -12.08 4.76
C LYS A 295 25.90 -13.35 4.67
N SER A 296 25.42 -14.36 3.93
CA SER A 296 26.16 -15.62 3.73
C SER A 296 27.11 -15.58 2.53
N ASN A 297 27.04 -14.53 1.70
CA ASN A 297 27.73 -14.41 0.42
C ASN A 297 27.46 -15.56 -0.56
N SER A 298 26.35 -16.30 -0.36
CA SER A 298 25.91 -17.34 -1.28
C SER A 298 25.10 -16.74 -2.44
N GLU A 299 25.23 -17.31 -3.64
CA GLU A 299 24.49 -16.89 -4.83
C GLU A 299 23.81 -18.12 -5.45
N ILE A 300 22.53 -17.99 -5.78
CA ILE A 300 21.71 -19.06 -6.36
C ILE A 300 21.03 -18.52 -7.61
N MET A 301 20.98 -19.32 -8.67
CA MET A 301 20.25 -18.99 -9.89
C MET A 301 18.75 -19.23 -9.67
N LEU A 302 17.93 -18.22 -9.90
CA LEU A 302 16.47 -18.31 -9.77
C LEU A 302 15.80 -18.68 -11.09
N LEU A 303 16.23 -18.04 -12.19
CA LEU A 303 15.62 -18.19 -13.50
C LEU A 303 16.70 -18.20 -14.57
N GLU A 304 16.54 -19.12 -15.52
CA GLU A 304 17.22 -19.13 -16.80
C GLU A 304 16.14 -19.04 -17.88
N ASN A 305 16.09 -17.93 -18.63
CA ASN A 305 15.12 -17.78 -19.71
C ASN A 305 15.61 -16.82 -20.82
N ASP A 306 14.91 -16.82 -21.95
CA ASP A 306 15.13 -15.89 -23.05
C ASP A 306 14.48 -14.51 -22.80
N SER A 307 14.12 -14.22 -21.55
CA SER A 307 13.31 -13.07 -21.18
C SER A 307 14.11 -12.07 -20.36
N ASN A 308 14.04 -10.80 -20.72
CA ASN A 308 14.74 -9.77 -19.93
C ASN A 308 13.93 -9.41 -18.68
N LEU A 309 14.61 -9.06 -17.60
CA LEU A 309 13.96 -8.52 -16.40
C LEU A 309 13.43 -7.11 -16.71
N ILE A 310 12.12 -6.92 -16.60
CA ILE A 310 11.47 -5.62 -16.77
C ILE A 310 11.45 -4.87 -15.43
N ASN A 311 11.11 -5.58 -14.37
CA ASN A 311 10.87 -4.99 -13.05
C ASN A 311 10.93 -6.04 -11.96
N SER A 312 11.17 -5.61 -10.73
CA SER A 312 11.16 -6.46 -9.55
C SER A 312 10.57 -5.73 -8.35
N TYR A 313 9.83 -6.47 -7.52
CA TYR A 313 9.31 -6.00 -6.24
C TYR A 313 9.67 -6.98 -5.13
N TRP A 314 9.85 -6.46 -3.93
CA TRP A 314 10.11 -7.24 -2.73
C TRP A 314 8.94 -7.10 -1.78
N SER A 315 8.61 -8.18 -1.06
CA SER A 315 7.80 -8.03 0.16
C SER A 315 8.59 -7.24 1.21
N SER A 316 7.89 -6.56 2.12
CA SER A 316 8.52 -5.74 3.15
C SER A 316 9.39 -6.54 4.12
N ASP A 317 9.07 -7.82 4.31
CA ASP A 317 9.81 -8.78 5.14
C ASP A 317 10.86 -9.59 4.35
N ASP A 318 11.09 -9.25 3.08
CA ASP A 318 11.99 -9.93 2.15
C ASP A 318 11.70 -11.41 1.91
N LYS A 319 10.59 -11.97 2.38
CA LYS A 319 10.22 -13.38 2.19
C LYS A 319 9.86 -13.72 0.75
N TYR A 320 9.37 -12.74 0.01
CA TYR A 320 8.89 -12.92 -1.35
C TYR A 320 9.52 -11.92 -2.32
N LEU A 321 9.87 -12.43 -3.49
CA LEU A 321 10.38 -11.68 -4.63
C LEU A 321 9.42 -11.85 -5.80
N PHE A 322 9.00 -10.72 -6.37
CA PHE A 322 8.11 -10.66 -7.51
C PHE A 322 8.92 -10.20 -8.73
N LEU A 323 9.06 -11.05 -9.75
CA LEU A 323 9.84 -10.74 -10.95
C LEU A 323 8.94 -10.61 -12.17
N PHE A 324 9.09 -9.51 -12.89
CA PHE A 324 8.45 -9.28 -14.17
C PHE A 324 9.44 -9.50 -15.30
N THR A 325 9.14 -10.40 -16.22
CA THR A 325 9.98 -10.66 -17.39
C THR A 325 9.21 -10.44 -18.69
N ASN A 326 9.91 -10.07 -19.76
CA ASN A 326 9.33 -10.00 -21.12
C ASN A 326 10.09 -10.94 -22.06
N LYS A 327 9.37 -11.68 -22.90
CA LYS A 327 10.01 -12.49 -23.95
C LYS A 327 10.58 -11.59 -25.03
N ASN A 328 11.82 -11.81 -25.44
CA ASN A 328 12.53 -11.01 -26.45
C ASN A 328 12.06 -11.23 -27.92
N LYS A 329 10.78 -11.56 -28.19
CA LYS A 329 10.31 -11.76 -29.57
C LYS A 329 9.97 -10.41 -30.24
N LYS A 330 10.72 -10.08 -31.30
CA LYS A 330 10.74 -8.78 -32.02
C LYS A 330 9.47 -8.35 -32.77
N VAL A 331 8.34 -9.07 -32.72
CA VAL A 331 7.30 -8.90 -33.77
C VAL A 331 5.97 -8.30 -33.32
N ASN A 332 5.65 -8.15 -32.02
CA ASN A 332 4.50 -7.33 -31.60
C ASN A 332 4.71 -6.81 -30.16
N ALA A 333 4.54 -5.52 -29.91
CA ALA A 333 4.88 -4.89 -28.63
C ALA A 333 3.93 -5.23 -27.45
N ASP A 334 2.95 -6.12 -27.66
CA ASP A 334 1.97 -6.59 -26.66
C ASP A 334 2.28 -8.01 -26.10
N ILE A 335 3.50 -8.51 -26.35
CA ILE A 335 3.90 -9.90 -26.06
C ILE A 335 3.99 -10.19 -24.54
N ASP A 336 3.52 -11.39 -24.20
CA ASP A 336 3.39 -12.03 -22.89
C ASP A 336 4.45 -11.64 -21.86
N LYS A 337 4.11 -10.72 -20.96
CA LYS A 337 4.88 -10.54 -19.72
C LYS A 337 4.55 -11.68 -18.77
N GLU A 338 5.56 -12.15 -18.06
CA GLU A 338 5.40 -13.18 -17.04
C GLU A 338 5.69 -12.57 -15.67
N LEU A 339 4.90 -12.97 -14.67
CA LEU A 339 5.13 -12.66 -13.26
C LEU A 339 5.51 -13.94 -12.54
N TYR A 340 6.66 -13.91 -11.88
CA TYR A 340 7.12 -14.97 -10.99
C TYR A 340 7.01 -14.50 -9.55
N ILE A 341 6.45 -15.35 -8.69
CA ILE A 341 6.47 -15.17 -7.24
C ILE A 341 7.42 -16.20 -6.67
N ILE A 342 8.46 -15.75 -6.00
CA ILE A 342 9.55 -16.59 -5.51
C ILE A 342 9.63 -16.45 -4.00
N ASN A 343 9.64 -17.57 -3.29
CA ASN A 343 10.01 -17.61 -1.87
C ASN A 343 11.53 -17.46 -1.77
N THR A 344 12.01 -16.43 -1.08
CA THR A 344 13.45 -16.11 -1.03
C THR A 344 14.23 -17.00 -0.06
N GLU A 345 13.56 -17.67 0.86
CA GLU A 345 14.16 -18.61 1.82
C GLU A 345 14.30 -20.00 1.21
N SER A 346 13.21 -20.54 0.62
CA SER A 346 13.27 -21.85 -0.06
C SER A 346 13.82 -21.76 -1.49
N THR A 347 13.92 -20.55 -2.06
CA THR A 347 14.30 -20.30 -3.47
C THR A 347 13.36 -20.91 -4.50
N GLU A 348 12.15 -21.30 -4.09
CA GLU A 348 11.17 -21.93 -4.96
C GLU A 348 10.23 -20.92 -5.61
N ILE A 349 9.84 -21.20 -6.85
CA ILE A 349 8.79 -20.46 -7.57
C ILE A 349 7.44 -20.96 -7.04
N ILE A 350 6.75 -20.11 -6.29
CA ILE A 350 5.42 -20.40 -5.74
C ILE A 350 4.38 -20.36 -6.84
N LYS A 351 4.48 -19.35 -7.72
CA LYS A 351 3.51 -19.14 -8.79
C LYS A 351 4.16 -18.46 -9.98
N LYS A 352 3.68 -18.86 -11.16
CA LYS A 352 3.93 -18.19 -12.42
C LYS A 352 2.60 -17.75 -13.03
N PHE A 353 2.50 -16.47 -13.38
CA PHE A 353 1.43 -15.96 -14.23
C PHE A 353 2.01 -15.67 -15.61
N THR A 354 1.31 -16.12 -16.65
CA THR A 354 1.66 -15.88 -18.04
C THR A 354 0.72 -14.85 -18.66
N SER A 355 1.21 -14.11 -19.66
CA SER A 355 0.38 -13.19 -20.47
C SER A 355 -0.23 -12.03 -19.68
N ILE A 356 0.49 -11.51 -18.67
CA ILE A 356 0.07 -10.30 -17.95
C ILE A 356 0.31 -9.09 -18.85
N LYS A 357 -0.75 -8.35 -19.19
CA LYS A 357 -0.64 -7.20 -20.08
C LYS A 357 0.00 -5.98 -19.40
N TYR A 358 -0.25 -5.79 -18.09
CA TYR A 358 0.17 -4.58 -17.38
C TYR A 358 0.87 -4.90 -16.04
N PRO A 359 2.08 -4.36 -15.79
CA PRO A 359 2.90 -4.73 -14.63
C PRO A 359 2.53 -3.98 -13.34
N GLN A 360 1.43 -3.25 -13.31
CA GLN A 360 1.02 -2.51 -12.13
C GLN A 360 0.37 -3.46 -11.13
N LEU A 361 1.07 -3.70 -10.04
CA LEU A 361 0.59 -4.48 -8.90
C LEU A 361 0.55 -3.60 -7.66
N ILE A 362 -0.38 -3.91 -6.78
CA ILE A 362 -0.27 -3.58 -5.37
C ILE A 362 -0.01 -4.89 -4.63
N ILE A 363 1.08 -4.92 -3.86
CA ILE A 363 1.42 -6.04 -2.98
C ILE A 363 1.09 -5.61 -1.57
N ASN A 364 0.11 -6.28 -0.97
CA ASN A 364 -0.39 -5.94 0.35
C ASN A 364 -0.43 -7.22 1.22
N GLY A 365 0.61 -7.41 2.03
CA GLY A 365 0.81 -8.66 2.77
C GLY A 365 0.91 -9.85 1.82
N ASN A 366 0.00 -10.82 1.98
CA ASN A 366 -0.09 -12.02 1.15
C ASN A 366 -0.95 -11.84 -0.11
N PHE A 367 -1.45 -10.61 -0.35
CA PHE A 367 -2.32 -10.32 -1.48
C PHE A 367 -1.59 -9.58 -2.58
N ILE A 368 -1.90 -9.97 -3.81
CA ILE A 368 -1.55 -9.22 -5.02
C ILE A 368 -2.84 -8.74 -5.64
N PHE A 369 -2.91 -7.43 -5.86
CA PHE A 369 -3.94 -6.80 -6.66
C PHE A 369 -3.37 -6.62 -8.07
N PHE A 370 -4.10 -7.08 -9.08
CA PHE A 370 -3.78 -6.79 -10.48
C PHE A 370 -5.05 -6.56 -11.30
N THR A 371 -4.93 -5.76 -12.36
CA THR A 371 -6.05 -5.51 -13.27
C THR A 371 -6.06 -6.55 -14.39
N GLU A 372 -7.16 -7.28 -14.51
CA GLU A 372 -7.45 -8.20 -15.61
C GLU A 372 -8.39 -7.52 -16.61
N TYR A 373 -8.14 -7.73 -17.90
CA TYR A 373 -8.89 -7.12 -19.00
C TYR A 373 -9.62 -8.19 -19.79
N SER A 374 -10.92 -7.98 -20.01
CA SER A 374 -11.74 -8.79 -20.90
C SER A 374 -12.47 -7.88 -21.88
N GLY A 375 -11.89 -7.71 -23.08
CA GLY A 375 -12.44 -6.78 -24.08
C GLY A 375 -12.38 -5.32 -23.63
N ARG A 376 -13.55 -4.68 -23.50
CA ARG A 376 -13.70 -3.29 -23.04
C ARG A 376 -13.90 -3.17 -21.52
N ASP A 377 -14.10 -4.30 -20.84
CA ASP A 377 -14.27 -4.36 -19.40
C ASP A 377 -12.95 -4.71 -18.72
N SER A 378 -12.81 -4.22 -17.50
CA SER A 378 -11.69 -4.49 -16.63
C SER A 378 -12.19 -4.77 -15.22
N LYS A 379 -11.49 -5.67 -14.54
CA LYS A 379 -11.73 -6.03 -13.15
C LYS A 379 -10.41 -6.10 -12.41
N ILE A 380 -10.44 -5.87 -11.11
CA ILE A 380 -9.25 -6.06 -10.27
C ILE A 380 -9.37 -7.42 -9.61
N ILE A 381 -8.39 -8.29 -9.82
CA ILE A 381 -8.27 -9.57 -9.14
C ILE A 381 -7.43 -9.38 -7.88
N ILE A 382 -7.90 -9.95 -6.77
CA ILE A 382 -7.19 -10.01 -5.50
C ILE A 382 -6.79 -11.47 -5.29
N TYR A 383 -5.51 -11.74 -5.44
CA TYR A 383 -4.96 -13.09 -5.37
C TYR A 383 -4.14 -13.26 -4.09
N ASP A 384 -4.47 -14.29 -3.30
CA ASP A 384 -3.67 -14.71 -2.16
C ASP A 384 -2.61 -15.69 -2.65
N PHE A 385 -1.36 -15.26 -2.65
CA PHE A 385 -0.26 -16.10 -3.12
C PHE A 385 0.24 -17.09 -2.06
N TYR A 386 -0.16 -16.92 -0.80
CA TYR A 386 0.12 -17.89 0.25
C TYR A 386 -0.83 -19.09 0.16
N LEU A 387 -2.12 -18.83 -0.02
CA LEU A 387 -3.15 -19.87 -0.21
C LEU A 387 -3.28 -20.34 -1.67
N ASN A 388 -2.59 -19.67 -2.60
CA ASN A 388 -2.63 -19.94 -4.04
C ASN A 388 -4.06 -19.93 -4.62
N ASN A 389 -4.89 -18.97 -4.20
CA ASN A 389 -6.27 -18.84 -4.66
C ASN A 389 -6.66 -17.38 -4.91
N ILE A 390 -7.77 -17.19 -5.64
CA ILE A 390 -8.38 -15.88 -5.77
C ILE A 390 -9.16 -15.60 -4.47
N PHE A 391 -8.75 -14.57 -3.75
CA PHE A 391 -9.43 -14.13 -2.53
C PHE A 391 -10.74 -13.39 -2.85
N ASP A 392 -10.68 -12.49 -3.83
CA ASP A 392 -11.83 -11.74 -4.31
C ASP A 392 -11.60 -11.09 -5.69
N GLN A 393 -12.64 -10.46 -6.23
CA GLN A 393 -12.58 -9.64 -7.43
C GLN A 393 -13.42 -8.36 -7.28
N ILE A 394 -12.89 -7.25 -7.77
CA ILE A 394 -13.60 -5.97 -7.81
C ILE A 394 -14.15 -5.78 -9.21
N LEU A 395 -15.48 -5.71 -9.31
CA LEU A 395 -16.23 -5.50 -10.55
C LEU A 395 -16.98 -4.16 -10.44
N MET A 396 -16.72 -3.25 -11.37
CA MET A 396 -17.37 -1.94 -11.44
C MET A 396 -17.98 -1.72 -12.82
N SER A 397 -19.15 -1.07 -12.86
CA SER A 397 -19.80 -0.73 -14.12
C SER A 397 -18.91 0.18 -14.97
N GLY A 398 -18.54 -0.28 -16.16
CA GLY A 398 -17.66 0.45 -17.09
C GLY A 398 -16.16 0.33 -16.80
N GLY A 399 -15.77 -0.63 -15.96
CA GLY A 399 -14.38 -1.03 -15.71
C GLY A 399 -13.74 -0.37 -14.49
N CYS A 400 -12.69 -1.01 -13.99
CA CYS A 400 -11.84 -0.51 -12.92
C CYS A 400 -10.37 -0.90 -13.15
N GLY A 401 -9.45 -0.12 -12.59
CA GLY A 401 -8.03 -0.40 -12.65
C GLY A 401 -7.28 0.16 -11.44
N ILE A 402 -6.13 -0.43 -11.16
CA ILE A 402 -5.35 -0.10 -9.96
C ILE A 402 -4.85 1.34 -9.96
N SER A 403 -4.29 1.80 -11.08
CA SER A 403 -3.80 3.18 -11.21
C SER A 403 -4.65 4.04 -12.14
N GLN A 404 -5.27 3.45 -13.15
CA GLN A 404 -5.96 4.18 -14.20
C GLN A 404 -7.03 3.29 -14.82
N LEU A 405 -8.00 3.90 -15.49
CA LEU A 405 -8.96 3.17 -16.30
C LEU A 405 -8.31 2.69 -17.62
N PRO A 406 -8.82 1.59 -18.21
CA PRO A 406 -8.44 1.11 -19.54
C PRO A 406 -8.53 2.16 -20.65
#